data_AF-A0A7S2MQ32-F1
#
_entry.id   AF-A0A7S2MQ32-F1
#
_cell.length_a   1.000
_cell.length_b   1.000
_cell.length_c   1.000
_cell.angle_alpha   90.00
_cell.angle_beta   90.00
_cell.angle_gamma   90.00
#
_symmetry.space_group_name_H-M   'P 1'
#
loop_
_entity.id
_entity.type
_entity.pdbx_description
1 polymer ?
#
loop_
_entity_poly.entity_id
_entity_poly.type
_entity_poly.pdbx_seq_one_letter_code
_entity_poly.pdbx_strand_id
1 'polypeptide(L)'
;TALHDCSGAVVSGEMVAVMGPSGAGKSTLLDTLTMRKTVGDISGKVLINGRERDESFLLASTYVPQEDNLVPTNTVEETMLFYADLTLPRSSSFER
;
A
#
# COMPACT_ATOMS: atom_id res chain seq x y z
N THR A 1 -8.20 -16.96 13.37
CA THR A 1 -8.62 -15.94 12.38
C THR A 1 -8.19 -14.58 12.89
N ALA A 2 -7.42 -13.81 12.10
CA ALA A 2 -6.79 -12.58 12.58
C ALA A 2 -7.65 -11.31 12.39
N LEU A 3 -8.66 -11.38 11.50
CA LEU A 3 -9.61 -10.31 11.20
C LEU A 3 -11.00 -10.91 11.11
N HIS A 4 -12.00 -10.25 11.67
CA HIS A 4 -13.38 -10.74 11.74
C HIS A 4 -14.33 -9.62 11.37
N ASP A 5 -15.13 -9.84 10.32
CA ASP A 5 -16.24 -8.96 9.91
C ASP A 5 -15.89 -7.46 9.89
N CYS A 6 -14.77 -7.13 9.25
CA CYS A 6 -14.30 -5.76 9.14
C CYS A 6 -14.92 -5.08 7.91
N SER A 7 -15.49 -3.89 8.10
CA SER A 7 -16.04 -3.06 7.02
C SER A 7 -15.59 -1.60 7.18
N GLY A 8 -15.52 -0.88 6.06
CA GLY A 8 -15.10 0.51 6.03
C GLY A 8 -15.12 1.08 4.61
N ALA A 9 -15.07 2.40 4.51
CA ALA A 9 -14.98 3.14 3.26
C ALA A 9 -14.10 4.37 3.47
N VAL A 10 -13.46 4.83 2.40
CA VAL A 10 -12.64 6.05 2.38
C VAL A 10 -13.04 6.81 1.13
N VAL A 11 -13.34 8.12 1.25
CA VAL A 11 -13.58 8.96 0.07
C VAL A 11 -12.35 9.80 -0.28
N SER A 12 -12.32 10.31 -1.52
CA SER A 12 -11.20 11.13 -1.99
C SER A 12 -11.00 12.36 -1.10
N GLY A 13 -9.75 12.60 -0.70
CA GLY A 13 -9.38 13.71 0.20
C GLY A 13 -9.43 13.39 1.69
N GLU A 14 -9.89 12.20 2.08
CA GLU A 14 -9.88 11.77 3.48
C GLU A 14 -8.58 11.07 3.88
N MET A 15 -8.23 11.24 5.15
CA MET A 15 -7.18 10.47 5.82
C MET A 15 -7.83 9.59 6.88
N VAL A 16 -7.69 8.28 6.73
CA VAL A 16 -8.23 7.29 7.68
C VAL A 16 -7.08 6.64 8.44
N ALA A 17 -7.20 6.63 9.77
CA ALA A 17 -6.23 6.01 10.67
C ALA A 17 -6.77 4.70 11.23
N VAL A 18 -5.98 3.62 11.13
CA VAL A 18 -6.28 2.33 11.78
C VAL A 18 -5.55 2.27 13.12
N MET A 19 -6.31 2.33 14.21
CA MET A 19 -5.78 2.35 15.58
C MET A 19 -6.15 1.10 16.36
N GLY A 20 -5.30 0.68 17.28
CA GLY A 20 -5.54 -0.48 18.14
C GLY A 20 -4.28 -1.01 18.80
N PRO A 21 -4.39 -1.88 19.82
CA PRO A 21 -3.25 -2.43 20.54
C PRO A 21 -2.35 -3.28 19.62
N SER A 22 -1.12 -3.55 20.07
CA SER A 22 -0.23 -4.48 19.36
C SER A 22 -0.91 -5.85 19.21
N GLY A 23 -0.78 -6.47 18.04
CA GLY A 23 -1.44 -7.75 17.73
C GLY A 23 -2.93 -7.67 17.33
N ALA A 24 -3.55 -6.49 17.33
CA ALA A 24 -4.96 -6.32 16.93
C ALA A 24 -5.26 -6.56 15.43
N GLY A 25 -4.25 -6.93 14.63
CA GLY A 25 -4.42 -7.18 13.19
C GLY A 25 -4.31 -5.95 12.30
N LYS A 26 -3.78 -4.82 12.78
CA LYS A 26 -3.60 -3.58 11.98
C LYS A 26 -2.79 -3.81 10.70
N SER A 27 -1.57 -4.34 10.84
CA SER A 27 -0.70 -4.65 9.70
C SER A 27 -1.35 -5.71 8.82
N THR A 28 -2.01 -6.72 9.42
CA THR A 28 -2.76 -7.74 8.68
C THR A 28 -3.89 -7.14 7.83
N LEU A 29 -4.62 -6.14 8.34
CA LEU A 29 -5.65 -5.44 7.59
C LEU A 29 -5.07 -4.69 6.40
N LEU A 30 -3.97 -3.95 6.61
CA LEU A 30 -3.29 -3.21 5.53
C LEU A 30 -2.68 -4.15 4.48
N ASP A 31 -2.08 -5.26 4.89
CA ASP A 31 -1.53 -6.28 3.97
C ASP A 31 -2.64 -6.96 3.15
N THR A 32 -3.81 -7.20 3.74
CA THR A 32 -4.98 -7.73 3.02
C THR A 32 -5.53 -6.69 2.02
N LEU A 33 -5.63 -5.42 2.42
CA LEU A 33 -6.08 -4.31 1.55
C LEU A 33 -5.09 -3.99 0.42
N THR A 34 -3.83 -4.37 0.55
CA THR A 34 -2.78 -4.11 -0.45
C THR A 34 -2.40 -5.34 -1.30
N MET A 35 -3.18 -6.43 -1.24
CA MET A 35 -2.90 -7.70 -1.95
C MET A 35 -1.56 -8.36 -1.56
N ARG A 36 -0.94 -7.95 -0.46
CA ARG A 36 0.36 -8.50 -0.02
C ARG A 36 0.25 -9.74 0.84
N LYS A 37 -0.91 -10.00 1.44
CA LYS A 37 -1.12 -11.19 2.26
C LYS A 37 -1.24 -12.44 1.38
N THR A 38 -0.27 -13.34 1.48
CA THR A 38 -0.16 -14.58 0.69
C THR A 38 -0.62 -15.85 1.43
N VAL A 39 -0.96 -15.73 2.73
CA VAL A 39 -1.26 -16.89 3.59
C VAL A 39 -2.60 -16.70 4.31
N GLY A 40 -3.38 -17.78 4.35
CA GLY A 40 -4.68 -17.88 5.00
C GLY A 40 -5.85 -17.57 4.08
N ASP A 41 -7.06 -17.94 4.52
CA ASP A 41 -8.28 -17.68 3.76
C ASP A 41 -8.67 -16.20 3.89
N ILE A 42 -8.74 -15.52 2.75
CA ILE A 42 -9.24 -14.15 2.64
C ILE A 42 -10.61 -14.23 1.97
N SER A 43 -11.64 -13.80 2.68
CA SER A 43 -13.01 -13.71 2.19
C SER A 43 -13.55 -12.29 2.34
N GLY A 44 -14.54 -11.94 1.53
CA GLY A 44 -15.11 -10.60 1.46
C GLY A 44 -14.82 -9.90 0.13
N LYS A 45 -15.16 -8.61 0.05
CA LYS A 45 -14.99 -7.79 -1.16
C LYS A 45 -14.26 -6.50 -0.84
N VAL A 46 -13.32 -6.13 -1.68
CA VAL A 46 -12.64 -4.83 -1.63
C VAL A 46 -12.96 -4.12 -2.95
N LEU A 47 -13.53 -2.92 -2.84
CA LEU A 47 -13.96 -2.13 -3.99
C LEU A 47 -13.13 -0.87 -4.11
N ILE A 48 -12.70 -0.55 -5.33
CA ILE A 48 -12.01 0.70 -5.69
C ILE A 48 -12.92 1.43 -6.67
N ASN A 49 -13.40 2.61 -6.30
CA ASN A 49 -14.35 3.40 -7.10
C ASN A 49 -15.57 2.57 -7.58
N GLY A 50 -16.10 1.72 -6.70
CA GLY A 50 -17.28 0.87 -6.97
C GLY A 50 -17.02 -0.39 -7.81
N ARG A 51 -15.76 -0.67 -8.19
CA ARG A 51 -15.37 -1.89 -8.93
C ARG A 51 -14.57 -2.81 -8.03
N GLU A 52 -14.68 -4.12 -8.21
CA GLU A 52 -13.84 -5.07 -7.48
C GLU A 52 -12.36 -4.81 -7.81
N ARG A 53 -11.52 -4.85 -6.76
CA ARG A 53 -10.07 -4.64 -6.88
C ARG A 53 -9.44 -5.70 -7.79
N ASP A 54 -8.75 -5.24 -8.84
CA ASP A 54 -7.95 -6.06 -9.74
C ASP A 54 -6.45 -5.70 -9.64
N GLU A 55 -5.61 -6.23 -10.53
CA GLU A 55 -4.17 -5.95 -10.56
C GLU A 55 -3.85 -4.47 -10.84
N SER A 56 -4.76 -3.72 -11.47
CA SER A 56 -4.56 -2.28 -11.75
C SER A 56 -4.47 -1.46 -10.46
N PHE A 57 -5.03 -1.96 -9.36
CA PHE A 57 -4.89 -1.35 -8.04
C PHE A 57 -3.43 -1.22 -7.59
N LEU A 58 -2.57 -2.17 -7.98
CA LEU A 58 -1.15 -2.12 -7.62
C LEU A 58 -0.42 -0.97 -8.33
N LEU A 59 -0.92 -0.53 -9.49
CA LEU A 59 -0.40 0.63 -10.22
C LEU A 59 -0.94 1.96 -9.68
N ALA A 60 -2.15 1.93 -9.11
CA ALA A 60 -2.84 3.12 -8.61
C ALA A 60 -2.59 3.42 -7.11
N SER A 61 -1.92 2.51 -6.39
CA SER A 61 -1.71 2.64 -4.94
C SER A 61 -0.24 2.38 -4.58
N THR A 62 0.17 2.90 -3.43
CA THR A 62 1.51 2.69 -2.87
C THR A 62 1.36 2.23 -1.42
N TYR A 63 2.21 1.30 -1.02
CA TYR A 63 2.25 0.80 0.35
C TYR A 63 3.66 0.92 0.89
N VAL A 64 3.76 1.54 2.05
CA VAL A 64 5.00 1.66 2.81
C VAL A 64 4.95 0.62 3.94
N PRO A 65 5.85 -0.38 3.94
CA PRO A 65 5.89 -1.40 4.96
C PRO A 65 6.33 -0.85 6.32
N GLN A 66 6.13 -1.63 7.38
CA GLN A 66 6.54 -1.25 8.74
C GLN A 66 8.07 -1.17 8.91
N GLU A 67 8.81 -2.01 8.19
CA GLU A 67 10.28 -2.01 8.18
C GLU A 67 10.77 -1.46 6.84
N ASP A 68 11.72 -0.53 6.90
CA ASP A 68 12.29 0.10 5.71
C ASP A 68 13.16 -0.90 4.94
N ASN A 69 13.02 -0.91 3.62
CA ASN A 69 13.84 -1.70 2.71
C ASN A 69 14.68 -0.78 1.81
N LEU A 70 15.54 0.03 2.44
CA LEU A 70 16.41 0.98 1.76
C LEU A 70 17.85 0.44 1.69
N VAL A 71 18.58 0.82 0.64
CA VAL A 71 20.00 0.49 0.49
C VAL A 71 20.82 1.36 1.45
N PRO A 72 21.53 0.79 2.45
CA PRO A 72 22.18 1.57 3.50
C PRO A 72 23.30 2.50 3.03
N THR A 73 23.86 2.23 1.85
CA THR A 73 24.99 3.00 1.28
C THR A 73 24.54 4.21 0.47
N ASN A 74 23.25 4.32 0.15
CA ASN A 74 22.75 5.39 -0.70
C ASN A 74 22.40 6.63 0.13
N THR A 75 22.65 7.79 -0.45
CA THR A 75 22.08 9.05 0.03
C THR A 75 20.59 9.14 -0.28
N VAL A 76 19.90 10.07 0.39
CA VAL A 76 18.47 10.32 0.16
C VAL A 76 18.17 10.65 -1.31
N GLU A 77 19.02 11.48 -1.93
CA GLU A 77 18.88 11.87 -3.34
C GLU A 77 19.02 10.66 -4.27
N GLU A 78 20.05 9.83 -4.07
CA GLU A 78 20.26 8.62 -4.87
C GLU A 78 19.10 7.63 -4.75
N THR A 79 18.57 7.44 -3.53
CA THR A 79 17.39 6.60 -3.30
C THR A 79 16.16 7.15 -4.03
N MET A 80 15.89 8.46 -3.94
CA MET A 80 14.76 9.07 -4.63
C MET A 80 14.87 8.93 -6.15
N LEU A 81 16.04 9.24 -6.72
CA LEU A 81 16.29 9.12 -8.16
C LEU A 81 16.13 7.67 -8.63
N PHE A 82 16.65 6.71 -7.87
CA PHE A 82 16.50 5.28 -8.19
C PHE A 82 15.02 4.85 -8.27
N TYR A 83 14.19 5.25 -7.30
CA TYR A 83 12.76 4.93 -7.36
C TYR A 83 12.02 5.70 -8.44
N ALA A 84 12.39 6.97 -8.68
CA ALA A 84 11.81 7.78 -9.74
C ALA A 84 12.05 7.13 -11.12
N ASP A 85 13.28 6.69 -11.40
CA ASP A 85 13.64 6.03 -12.66
C ASP A 85 12.86 4.72 -12.91
N LEU A 86 12.46 4.03 -11.85
CA LEU A 86 11.71 2.77 -11.94
C LEU A 86 10.19 2.96 -12.06
N THR A 87 9.65 4.06 -11.55
CA THR A 87 8.20 4.25 -11.40
C THR A 87 7.62 5.30 -12.35
N LEU A 88 8.41 6.31 -12.72
CA LEU A 88 7.94 7.38 -13.59
C LEU A 88 8.03 7.00 -15.07
N PRO A 89 7.08 7.46 -15.91
CA PRO A 89 7.21 7.37 -17.35
C PRO A 89 8.50 8.04 -17.84
N ARG A 90 9.15 7.50 -18.87
CA ARG A 90 10.37 8.10 -19.46
C ARG A 90 10.17 9.52 -20.02
N SER A 91 8.93 9.94 -20.22
CA SER A 91 8.56 11.30 -20.62
C SER A 91 8.59 12.31 -19.47
N SER A 92 8.75 11.85 -18.23
CA SER A 92 8.82 12.70 -17.04
C SER A 92 10.22 13.29 -16.97
N SER A 93 10.45 14.42 -17.63
CA SER A 93 11.71 15.16 -17.46
C SER A 93 11.75 15.76 -16.07
N PHE A 94 12.79 15.41 -15.30
CA PHE A 94 13.13 16.12 -14.07
C PHE A 94 13.70 17.49 -14.45
N GLU A 95 12.93 18.54 -14.22
CA GLU A 95 13.38 19.92 -14.40
C GLU A 95 14.19 20.30 -13.15
N ARG A 96 15.50 20.54 -13.32
CA ARG A 96 16.42 20.92 -12.24
C ARG A 96 16.29 22.39 -11.86
#